data_AF-A0A836RXF0-F1
#
_entry.id   AF-A0A836RXF0-F1
#
_cell.length_a   1.000
_cell.length_b   1.000
_cell.length_c   1.000
_cell.angle_alpha   90.00
_cell.angle_beta   90.00
_cell.angle_gamma   90.00
#
_symmetry.space_group_name_H-M   'P 1'
#
loop_
_entity.id
_entity.type
_entity.pdbx_description
1 polymer ?
#
loop_
_entity_poly.entity_id
_entity_poly.type
_entity_poly.pdbx_seq_one_letter_code
_entity_poly.pdbx_strand_id
1 'polypeptide(L)'
;MSSLPLPGYIALLRIIETQSIDLSKLLRFIHEERCEELGSLILSSIYAMAYERAMALKSPETFESDVIQLISRHLEDIKRYGTSELQDLIALFEALIDLDNLIGTITSREPRLDALLPLGRLYQCLRHRGDVGVESVKECIERSALANMVGFEEIEAASRDRRKVTELYLNVRIRIWRGLIDSIDRKRKYFSASPQIVREIATLDIAQLSALSKQLGVYEVFKSVLKDVFECDVEQQRLTTCLGVYRQRIVESSDRIANTVFREPERATLMFIDVLVNDLIPFLRVPGDNLDLLVYVLIAKVYELRLLRYAFMICLRRAEQ
;
A
#
# COMPACT_ATOMS: atom_id res chain seq x y z
N MET A 1 -0.79 2.14 -27.22
CA MET A 1 -1.19 3.00 -26.10
C MET A 1 -0.48 4.34 -26.25
N SER A 2 -1.16 5.45 -26.00
CA SER A 2 -0.61 6.80 -26.18
C SER A 2 -0.06 7.29 -24.84
N SER A 3 1.26 7.25 -24.65
CA SER A 3 1.90 7.88 -23.49
C SER A 3 1.81 9.40 -23.60
N LEU A 4 1.68 10.09 -22.46
CA LEU A 4 1.80 11.54 -22.45
C LEU A 4 3.28 11.95 -22.45
N PRO A 5 3.65 13.06 -23.10
CA PRO A 5 4.94 13.71 -22.84
C PRO A 5 5.07 13.98 -21.33
N LEU A 6 6.30 13.90 -20.80
CA LEU A 6 6.55 14.05 -19.36
C LEU A 6 5.85 15.27 -18.72
N PRO A 7 5.88 16.50 -19.30
CA PRO A 7 5.10 17.64 -18.79
C PRO A 7 3.59 17.38 -18.66
N GLY A 8 2.99 16.73 -19.66
CA GLY A 8 1.57 16.36 -19.64
C GLY A 8 1.27 15.28 -18.60
N TYR A 9 2.18 14.33 -18.41
CA TYR A 9 2.05 13.31 -17.37
C TYR A 9 2.13 13.92 -15.96
N ILE A 10 3.04 14.88 -15.73
CA ILE A 10 3.13 15.61 -14.46
C ILE A 10 1.84 16.41 -14.21
N ALA A 11 1.31 17.08 -15.23
CA ALA A 11 0.05 17.82 -15.11
C ALA A 11 -1.10 16.89 -14.71
N LEU A 12 -1.19 15.69 -15.30
CA LEU A 12 -2.15 14.66 -14.88
C LEU A 12 -1.97 14.28 -13.41
N LEU A 13 -0.74 14.00 -12.97
CA LEU A 13 -0.45 13.65 -11.57
C LEU A 13 -0.86 14.77 -10.61
N ARG A 14 -0.63 16.04 -10.98
CA ARG A 14 -1.07 17.21 -10.18
C ARG A 14 -2.59 17.32 -10.11
N ILE A 15 -3.30 17.05 -11.20
CA ILE A 15 -4.78 17.02 -11.19
C ILE A 15 -5.27 15.96 -10.20
N ILE A 16 -4.72 14.75 -10.27
CA ILE A 16 -5.07 13.66 -9.36
C ILE A 16 -4.75 14.03 -7.90
N GLU A 17 -3.60 14.67 -7.66
CA GLU A 17 -3.23 15.19 -6.33
C GLU A 17 -4.26 16.21 -5.83
N THR A 18 -4.73 17.15 -6.65
CA THR A 18 -5.71 18.17 -6.22
C THR A 18 -7.07 17.58 -5.85
N GLN A 19 -7.36 16.37 -6.33
CA GLN A 19 -8.58 15.63 -6.01
C GLN A 19 -8.42 14.75 -4.76
N SER A 20 -7.21 14.60 -4.22
CA SER A 20 -6.98 13.87 -2.98
C SER A 20 -7.50 14.64 -1.77
N ILE A 21 -8.06 13.90 -0.82
CA ILE A 21 -8.38 14.41 0.51
C ILE A 21 -7.09 14.72 1.28
N ASP A 22 -7.16 15.72 2.18
CA ASP A 22 -6.05 16.06 3.05
C ASP A 22 -5.82 14.96 4.10
N LEU A 23 -4.85 14.08 3.82
CA LEU A 23 -4.53 12.93 4.67
C LEU A 23 -4.11 13.35 6.09
N SER A 24 -3.46 14.51 6.25
CA SER A 24 -3.01 15.00 7.55
C SER A 24 -4.20 15.41 8.42
N LYS A 25 -5.16 16.13 7.82
CA LYS A 25 -6.42 16.47 8.51
C LYS A 25 -7.26 15.23 8.83
N LEU A 26 -7.38 14.31 7.86
CA LEU A 26 -8.15 13.08 8.01
C LEU A 26 -7.60 12.24 9.16
N LEU A 27 -6.28 12.03 9.21
CA LEU A 27 -5.61 11.29 10.27
C LEU A 27 -5.79 11.96 11.64
N ARG A 28 -5.64 13.29 11.73
CA ARG A 28 -5.86 14.03 12.98
C ARG A 28 -7.28 13.81 13.50
N PHE A 29 -8.30 13.94 12.64
CA PHE A 29 -9.69 13.75 13.05
C PHE A 29 -10.02 12.29 13.40
N ILE A 30 -9.35 11.31 12.78
CA ILE A 30 -9.43 9.89 13.18
C ILE A 30 -8.89 9.72 14.60
N HIS A 31 -7.74 10.29 14.94
CA HIS A 31 -7.17 10.21 16.28
C HIS A 31 -8.05 10.87 17.35
N GLU A 32 -8.71 11.98 17.01
CA GLU A 32 -9.60 12.71 17.90
C GLU A 32 -11.04 12.13 17.91
N GLU A 33 -11.32 11.09 17.13
CA GLU A 33 -12.67 10.51 16.90
C GLU A 33 -13.75 11.56 16.54
N ARG A 34 -13.38 12.60 15.81
CA ARG A 34 -14.21 13.76 15.49
C ARG A 34 -15.10 13.51 14.28
N CYS A 35 -16.22 12.80 14.49
CA CYS A 35 -17.06 12.37 13.36
C CYS A 35 -17.68 13.53 12.56
N GLU A 36 -18.13 14.60 13.18
CA GLU A 36 -18.71 15.74 12.43
C GLU A 36 -17.69 16.35 11.46
N GLU A 37 -16.44 16.50 11.92
CA GLU A 37 -15.34 17.02 11.12
C GLU A 37 -14.85 16.01 10.07
N LEU A 38 -14.86 14.70 10.38
CA LEU A 38 -14.61 13.65 9.39
C LEU A 38 -15.65 13.68 8.28
N GLY A 39 -16.93 13.72 8.64
CA GLY A 39 -18.04 13.81 7.70
C GLY A 39 -17.94 15.07 6.84
N SER A 40 -17.71 16.23 7.45
CA SER A 40 -17.52 17.49 6.73
C SER A 40 -16.34 17.44 5.75
N LEU A 41 -15.20 16.89 6.18
CA LEU A 41 -14.02 16.75 5.32
C LEU A 41 -14.29 15.85 4.13
N ILE A 42 -14.94 14.69 4.34
CA ILE A 42 -15.27 13.74 3.27
C ILE A 42 -16.33 14.33 2.31
N LEU A 43 -17.36 14.99 2.83
CA LEU A 43 -18.40 15.66 2.04
C LEU A 43 -17.85 16.83 1.20
N SER A 44 -16.74 17.44 1.61
CA SER A 44 -16.05 18.47 0.83
C SER A 44 -15.12 17.93 -0.26
N SER A 45 -14.98 16.61 -0.37
CA SER A 45 -14.06 15.93 -1.28
C SER A 45 -14.78 15.23 -2.44
N ILE A 46 -14.02 14.61 -3.34
CA ILE A 46 -14.58 13.78 -4.42
C ILE A 46 -15.35 12.54 -3.93
N TYR A 47 -15.24 12.19 -2.65
CA TYR A 47 -15.90 11.03 -2.04
C TYR A 47 -17.27 11.35 -1.44
N ALA A 48 -17.76 12.59 -1.57
CA ALA A 48 -19.02 13.03 -0.97
C ALA A 48 -20.19 12.09 -1.29
N MET A 49 -20.41 11.80 -2.58
CA MET A 49 -21.52 10.93 -3.00
C MET A 49 -21.38 9.49 -2.47
N ALA A 50 -20.15 8.97 -2.42
CA ALA A 50 -19.88 7.64 -1.86
C ALA A 50 -20.23 7.60 -0.38
N TYR A 51 -19.82 8.64 0.37
CA TYR A 51 -20.09 8.78 1.79
C TYR A 51 -21.58 8.91 2.08
N GLU A 52 -22.28 9.81 1.40
CA GLU A 52 -23.73 10.01 1.58
C GLU A 52 -24.51 8.73 1.33
N ARG A 53 -24.23 8.04 0.22
CA ARG A 53 -24.91 6.80 -0.14
C ARG A 53 -24.66 5.71 0.88
N ALA A 54 -23.41 5.54 1.31
CA ALA A 54 -23.06 4.49 2.25
C ALA A 54 -23.55 4.76 3.67
N MET A 55 -23.58 6.03 4.11
CA MET A 55 -24.21 6.42 5.38
C MET A 55 -25.71 6.16 5.37
N ALA A 56 -26.40 6.48 4.27
CA ALA A 56 -27.83 6.20 4.12
C ALA A 56 -28.14 4.69 4.16
N LEU A 57 -27.27 3.86 3.59
CA LEU A 57 -27.40 2.41 3.58
C LEU A 57 -26.78 1.72 4.79
N LYS A 58 -26.08 2.47 5.65
CA LYS A 58 -25.28 1.95 6.78
C LYS A 58 -24.37 0.78 6.38
N SER A 59 -23.72 0.87 5.20
CA SER A 59 -22.93 -0.21 4.62
C SER A 59 -21.49 0.21 4.37
N PRO A 60 -20.53 -0.26 5.19
CA PRO A 60 -19.10 -0.11 4.93
C PRO A 60 -18.68 -0.66 3.57
N GLU A 61 -19.29 -1.76 3.13
CA GLU A 61 -19.00 -2.40 1.85
C GLU A 61 -19.39 -1.49 0.69
N THR A 62 -20.53 -0.79 0.82
CA THR A 62 -20.96 0.19 -0.18
C THR A 62 -20.00 1.37 -0.26
N PHE A 63 -19.54 1.86 0.89
CA PHE A 63 -18.56 2.95 0.95
C PHE A 63 -17.24 2.53 0.31
N GLU A 64 -16.72 1.37 0.74
CA GLU A 64 -15.46 0.82 0.27
C GLU A 64 -15.50 0.60 -1.24
N SER A 65 -16.57 -0.01 -1.78
CA SER A 65 -16.74 -0.23 -3.22
C SER A 65 -16.70 1.06 -4.04
N ASP A 66 -17.40 2.12 -3.60
CA ASP A 66 -17.42 3.40 -4.33
C ASP A 66 -16.07 4.15 -4.26
N VAL A 67 -15.46 4.20 -3.08
CA VAL A 67 -14.15 4.83 -2.89
C VAL A 67 -13.11 4.08 -3.71
N ILE A 68 -13.17 2.75 -3.70
CA ILE A 68 -12.35 1.86 -4.50
C ILE A 68 -12.48 2.21 -5.98
N GLN A 69 -13.70 2.35 -6.52
CA GLN A 69 -13.93 2.71 -7.93
C GLN A 69 -13.31 4.06 -8.32
N LEU A 70 -13.42 5.08 -7.46
CA LEU A 70 -12.82 6.39 -7.72
C LEU A 70 -11.29 6.31 -7.72
N ILE A 71 -10.71 5.64 -6.74
CA ILE A 71 -9.26 5.45 -6.63
C ILE A 71 -8.75 4.61 -7.81
N SER A 72 -9.51 3.60 -8.27
CA SER A 72 -9.11 2.80 -9.44
C SER A 72 -8.93 3.67 -10.66
N ARG A 73 -9.88 4.57 -10.94
CA ARG A 73 -9.82 5.43 -12.13
C ARG A 73 -8.55 6.27 -12.14
N HIS A 74 -8.19 6.87 -11.01
CA HIS A 74 -6.94 7.62 -10.90
C HIS A 74 -5.72 6.74 -11.17
N LEU A 75 -5.67 5.54 -10.59
CA LEU A 75 -4.54 4.64 -10.77
C LEU A 75 -4.47 4.06 -12.20
N GLU A 76 -5.61 3.79 -12.83
CA GLU A 76 -5.71 3.41 -14.24
C GLU A 76 -5.20 4.52 -15.16
N ASP A 77 -5.54 5.79 -14.89
CA ASP A 77 -5.03 6.93 -15.63
C ASP A 77 -3.50 7.09 -15.48
N ILE A 78 -2.99 6.97 -14.25
CA ILE A 78 -1.53 6.99 -13.96
C ILE A 78 -0.81 5.93 -14.79
N LYS A 79 -1.37 4.72 -14.87
CA LYS A 79 -0.81 3.62 -15.65
C LYS A 79 -0.92 3.88 -17.15
N ARG A 80 -2.10 4.26 -17.63
CA ARG A 80 -2.42 4.41 -19.05
C ARG A 80 -1.52 5.42 -19.74
N TYR A 81 -1.22 6.51 -19.04
CA TYR A 81 -0.48 7.64 -19.61
C TYR A 81 1.00 7.69 -19.23
N GLY A 82 1.46 6.78 -18.35
CA GLY A 82 2.86 6.70 -17.92
C GLY A 82 3.81 6.30 -19.05
N THR A 83 5.04 6.82 -19.01
CA THR A 83 6.08 6.51 -20.00
C THR A 83 6.68 5.12 -19.76
N SER A 84 7.28 4.52 -20.79
CA SER A 84 7.94 3.19 -20.71
C SER A 84 8.96 3.10 -19.58
N GLU A 85 9.66 4.21 -19.30
CA GLU A 85 10.67 4.32 -18.25
C GLU A 85 10.10 4.30 -16.84
N LEU A 86 8.78 4.50 -16.67
CA LEU A 86 8.10 4.52 -15.39
C LEU A 86 7.16 3.34 -15.19
N GLN A 87 6.87 2.58 -16.26
CA GLN A 87 5.97 1.43 -16.21
C GLN A 87 6.48 0.33 -15.27
N ASP A 88 7.80 0.15 -15.15
CA ASP A 88 8.35 -0.84 -14.22
C ASP A 88 8.17 -0.43 -12.76
N LEU A 89 8.31 0.86 -12.45
CA LEU A 89 8.02 1.41 -11.12
C LEU A 89 6.53 1.27 -10.79
N ILE A 90 5.65 1.64 -11.73
CA ILE A 90 4.19 1.47 -11.57
C ILE A 90 3.89 0.00 -11.34
N ALA A 91 4.43 -0.91 -12.15
CA ALA A 91 4.22 -2.36 -12.02
C ALA A 91 4.68 -2.92 -10.66
N LEU A 92 5.76 -2.40 -10.08
CA LEU A 92 6.22 -2.80 -8.74
C LEU A 92 5.31 -2.26 -7.63
N PHE A 93 4.75 -1.05 -7.78
CA PHE A 93 3.69 -0.58 -6.89
C PHE A 93 2.39 -1.39 -7.05
N GLU A 94 2.03 -1.75 -8.28
CA GLU A 94 0.92 -2.67 -8.54
C GLU A 94 1.18 -4.03 -7.87
N ALA A 95 2.41 -4.53 -7.88
CA ALA A 95 2.78 -5.78 -7.21
C ALA A 95 2.51 -5.73 -5.69
N LEU A 96 2.74 -4.59 -5.02
CA LEU A 96 2.40 -4.43 -3.60
C LEU A 96 0.90 -4.63 -3.36
N ILE A 97 0.07 -4.12 -4.27
CA ILE A 97 -1.38 -4.23 -4.18
C ILE A 97 -1.88 -5.61 -4.62
N ASP A 98 -1.33 -6.16 -5.70
CA ASP A 98 -1.62 -7.52 -6.15
C ASP A 98 -1.26 -8.54 -5.07
N LEU A 99 -0.21 -8.28 -4.27
CA LEU A 99 0.13 -9.11 -3.12
C LEU A 99 -0.94 -9.02 -2.02
N ASP A 100 -1.38 -7.81 -1.67
CA ASP A 100 -2.44 -7.63 -0.67
C ASP A 100 -3.75 -8.32 -1.14
N ASN A 101 -4.07 -8.21 -2.44
CA ASN A 101 -5.21 -8.90 -3.07
C ASN A 101 -5.05 -10.42 -3.04
N LEU A 102 -3.87 -10.95 -3.35
CA LEU A 102 -3.56 -12.37 -3.27
C LEU A 102 -3.78 -12.90 -1.86
N ILE A 103 -3.14 -12.26 -0.87
CA ILE A 103 -3.25 -12.68 0.54
C ILE A 103 -4.69 -12.58 1.02
N GLY A 104 -5.40 -11.49 0.71
CA GLY A 104 -6.81 -11.33 1.04
C GLY A 104 -7.67 -12.44 0.42
N THR A 105 -7.39 -12.81 -0.82
CA THR A 105 -8.15 -13.86 -1.52
C THR A 105 -7.92 -15.25 -0.93
N ILE A 106 -6.65 -15.65 -0.72
CA ILE A 106 -6.33 -17.00 -0.23
C ILE A 106 -6.66 -17.19 1.25
N THR A 107 -6.79 -16.11 2.02
CA THR A 107 -7.19 -16.17 3.43
C THR A 107 -8.69 -16.01 3.65
N SER A 108 -9.41 -15.48 2.66
CA SER A 108 -10.86 -15.31 2.75
C SER A 108 -11.59 -16.65 2.63
N ARG A 109 -12.65 -16.81 3.43
CA ARG A 109 -13.59 -17.93 3.27
C ARG A 109 -14.50 -17.75 2.06
N GLU A 110 -14.82 -16.50 1.73
CA GLU A 110 -15.65 -16.09 0.60
C GLU A 110 -14.96 -14.90 -0.08
N PRO A 111 -14.00 -15.14 -0.98
CA PRO A 111 -13.38 -14.05 -1.71
C PRO A 111 -14.41 -13.37 -2.61
N ARG A 112 -14.36 -12.04 -2.71
CA ARG A 112 -15.27 -11.25 -3.54
C ARG A 112 -14.48 -10.22 -4.34
N LEU A 113 -14.88 -10.01 -5.58
CA LEU A 113 -14.18 -9.12 -6.51
C LEU A 113 -14.22 -7.65 -6.08
N ASP A 114 -15.33 -7.22 -5.47
CA ASP A 114 -15.54 -5.87 -4.93
C ASP A 114 -14.71 -5.57 -3.67
N ALA A 115 -14.24 -6.62 -2.98
CA ALA A 115 -13.32 -6.49 -1.84
C ALA A 115 -11.84 -6.37 -2.26
N LEU A 116 -11.53 -6.57 -3.55
CA LEU A 116 -10.17 -6.44 -4.07
C LEU A 116 -9.86 -5.00 -4.45
N LEU A 117 -8.63 -4.59 -4.22
CA LEU A 117 -8.11 -3.33 -4.72
C LEU A 117 -7.96 -3.42 -6.24
N PRO A 118 -8.64 -2.56 -7.02
CA PRO A 118 -8.72 -2.61 -8.46
C PRO A 118 -7.50 -1.99 -9.13
N LEU A 119 -6.34 -2.32 -8.60
CA LEU A 119 -5.05 -2.02 -9.19
C LEU A 119 -4.36 -3.32 -9.57
N GLY A 120 -3.47 -3.24 -10.55
CA GLY A 120 -2.66 -4.38 -10.94
C GLY A 120 -3.36 -5.33 -11.89
N ARG A 121 -2.59 -6.28 -12.39
CA ARG A 121 -3.06 -7.20 -13.43
C ARG A 121 -3.80 -8.39 -12.84
N LEU A 122 -3.56 -8.72 -11.57
CA LEU A 122 -4.30 -9.76 -10.86
C LEU A 122 -5.78 -9.39 -10.81
N TYR A 123 -6.11 -8.20 -10.29
CA TYR A 123 -7.50 -7.73 -10.24
C TYR A 123 -8.14 -7.70 -11.62
N GLN A 124 -7.47 -7.10 -12.61
CA GLN A 124 -8.01 -6.98 -13.97
C GLN A 124 -8.33 -8.36 -14.55
N CYS A 125 -7.47 -9.34 -14.34
CA CYS A 125 -7.69 -10.71 -14.79
C CYS A 125 -8.87 -11.37 -14.06
N LEU A 126 -8.95 -11.26 -12.73
CA LEU A 126 -10.05 -11.80 -11.93
C LEU A 126 -11.39 -11.15 -12.32
N ARG A 127 -11.39 -9.83 -12.55
CA ARG A 127 -12.56 -9.09 -13.04
C ARG A 127 -13.06 -9.58 -14.39
N HIS A 128 -12.15 -9.87 -15.34
CA HIS A 128 -12.55 -10.40 -16.64
C HIS A 128 -13.12 -11.83 -16.55
N ARG A 129 -12.68 -12.61 -15.55
CA ARG A 129 -13.17 -13.98 -15.33
C ARG A 129 -14.49 -14.03 -14.58
N GLY A 130 -14.74 -13.06 -13.69
CA GLY A 130 -15.91 -13.06 -12.81
C GLY A 130 -15.82 -14.07 -11.67
N ASP A 131 -14.64 -14.63 -11.43
CA ASP A 131 -14.36 -15.58 -10.34
C ASP A 131 -13.09 -15.16 -9.57
N VAL A 132 -13.11 -15.37 -8.26
CA VAL A 132 -12.05 -15.00 -7.31
C VAL A 132 -11.61 -16.21 -6.47
N GLY A 133 -11.82 -17.42 -6.96
CA GLY A 133 -11.27 -18.63 -6.37
C GLY A 133 -9.75 -18.76 -6.50
N VAL A 134 -9.16 -19.66 -5.70
CA VAL A 134 -7.70 -19.91 -5.67
C VAL A 134 -7.14 -20.30 -7.04
N GLU A 135 -7.86 -21.11 -7.83
CA GLU A 135 -7.42 -21.49 -9.19
C GLU A 135 -7.41 -20.30 -10.15
N SER A 136 -8.46 -19.47 -10.12
CA SER A 136 -8.50 -18.23 -10.89
C SER A 136 -7.36 -17.28 -10.50
N VAL A 137 -7.02 -17.20 -9.21
CA VAL A 137 -5.88 -16.42 -8.72
C VAL A 137 -4.55 -16.94 -9.26
N LYS A 138 -4.31 -18.26 -9.25
CA LYS A 138 -3.08 -18.83 -9.82
C LYS A 138 -2.91 -18.43 -11.28
N GLU A 139 -3.93 -18.67 -12.10
CA GLU A 139 -3.88 -18.33 -13.53
C GLU A 139 -3.73 -16.83 -13.79
N CYS A 140 -4.26 -15.99 -12.89
CA CYS A 140 -4.12 -14.54 -13.00
C CYS A 140 -2.77 -14.02 -12.49
N ILE A 141 -2.08 -14.72 -11.59
CA ILE A 141 -0.75 -14.33 -11.11
C ILE A 141 0.29 -14.40 -12.22
N GLU A 142 0.22 -15.37 -13.13
CA GLU A 142 1.13 -15.46 -14.29
C GLU A 142 1.12 -14.20 -15.15
N ARG A 143 0.00 -13.48 -15.14
CA ARG A 143 -0.16 -12.24 -15.92
C ARG A 143 0.31 -11.01 -15.15
N SER A 144 0.55 -11.13 -13.85
CA SER A 144 0.91 -10.05 -12.93
C SER A 144 2.42 -9.90 -12.73
N ALA A 145 2.82 -8.79 -12.11
CA ALA A 145 4.20 -8.57 -11.70
C ALA A 145 4.69 -9.60 -10.64
N LEU A 146 3.76 -10.29 -9.97
CA LEU A 146 4.06 -11.33 -8.99
C LEU A 146 4.53 -12.65 -9.61
N ALA A 147 4.33 -12.88 -10.92
CA ALA A 147 4.69 -14.14 -11.58
C ALA A 147 6.16 -14.53 -11.39
N ASN A 148 7.05 -13.55 -11.27
CA ASN A 148 8.50 -13.77 -11.06
C ASN A 148 8.88 -13.94 -9.58
N MET A 149 7.93 -13.78 -8.66
CA MET A 149 8.16 -13.77 -7.22
C MET A 149 7.36 -14.86 -6.48
N VAL A 150 6.34 -15.43 -7.11
CA VAL A 150 5.41 -16.38 -6.51
C VAL A 150 5.17 -17.56 -7.45
N GLY A 151 5.48 -18.76 -6.98
CA GLY A 151 5.15 -20.00 -7.64
C GLY A 151 3.75 -20.52 -7.29
N PHE A 152 3.17 -21.34 -8.16
CA PHE A 152 1.87 -22.00 -7.91
C PHE A 152 1.89 -22.90 -6.69
N GLU A 153 2.99 -23.62 -6.48
CA GLU A 153 3.19 -24.49 -5.32
C GLU A 153 3.15 -23.69 -4.01
N GLU A 154 3.69 -22.46 -4.00
CA GLU A 154 3.66 -21.59 -2.83
C GLU A 154 2.23 -21.09 -2.54
N ILE A 155 1.45 -20.77 -3.58
CA ILE A 155 0.04 -20.38 -3.45
C ILE A 155 -0.79 -21.55 -2.92
N GLU A 156 -0.57 -22.77 -3.42
CA GLU A 156 -1.24 -23.98 -2.93
C GLU A 156 -0.90 -24.29 -1.48
N ALA A 157 0.38 -24.19 -1.13
CA ALA A 157 0.80 -24.38 0.25
C ALA A 157 0.16 -23.33 1.16
N ALA A 158 0.13 -22.07 0.73
CA ALA A 158 -0.48 -20.98 1.47
C ALA A 158 -2.01 -21.12 1.61
N SER A 159 -2.73 -21.62 0.60
CA SER A 159 -4.18 -21.81 0.70
C SER A 159 -4.58 -22.91 1.69
N ARG A 160 -3.64 -23.82 2.04
CA ARG A 160 -3.87 -24.92 2.99
C ARG A 160 -3.33 -24.63 4.39
N ASP A 161 -2.30 -23.79 4.51
CA ASP A 161 -1.62 -23.51 5.77
C ASP A 161 -1.41 -21.99 5.98
N ARG A 162 -2.01 -21.46 7.05
CA ARG A 162 -1.88 -20.05 7.47
C ARG A 162 -0.44 -19.64 7.74
N ARG A 163 0.41 -20.56 8.20
CA ARG A 163 1.84 -20.27 8.37
C ARG A 163 2.48 -19.99 7.01
N LYS A 164 2.15 -20.77 5.99
CA LYS A 164 2.64 -20.59 4.61
C LYS A 164 2.13 -19.31 3.96
N VAL A 165 0.92 -18.85 4.28
CA VAL A 165 0.45 -17.49 3.90
C VAL A 165 1.41 -16.43 4.40
N THR A 166 1.81 -16.53 5.67
CA THR A 166 2.69 -15.53 6.29
C THR A 166 4.08 -15.58 5.67
N GLU A 167 4.64 -16.77 5.48
CA GLU A 167 5.95 -16.95 4.83
C GLU A 167 5.96 -16.38 3.41
N LEU A 168 4.90 -16.66 2.63
CA LEU A 168 4.70 -16.09 1.30
C LEU A 168 4.62 -14.57 1.34
N TYR A 169 3.77 -14.02 2.21
CA TYR A 169 3.61 -12.57 2.35
C TYR A 169 4.93 -11.88 2.68
N LEU A 170 5.68 -12.39 3.66
CA LEU A 170 6.98 -11.86 4.06
C LEU A 170 7.98 -11.89 2.90
N ASN A 171 8.14 -13.04 2.26
CA ASN A 171 9.09 -13.23 1.16
C ASN A 171 8.82 -12.25 0.00
N VAL A 172 7.57 -12.23 -0.46
CA VAL A 172 7.18 -11.44 -1.63
C VAL A 172 7.21 -9.94 -1.31
N ARG A 173 6.69 -9.52 -0.15
CA ARG A 173 6.68 -8.10 0.24
C ARG A 173 8.10 -7.52 0.31
N ILE A 174 9.05 -8.26 0.90
CA ILE A 174 10.46 -7.85 1.00
C ILE A 174 11.11 -7.77 -0.39
N ARG A 175 10.86 -8.75 -1.28
CA ARG A 175 11.36 -8.73 -2.67
C ARG A 175 10.81 -7.56 -3.49
N ILE A 176 9.52 -7.24 -3.33
CA ILE A 176 8.93 -6.08 -4.01
C ILE A 176 9.61 -4.78 -3.55
N TRP A 177 9.83 -4.61 -2.23
CA TRP A 177 10.57 -3.44 -1.72
C TRP A 177 11.98 -3.35 -2.28
N ARG A 178 12.70 -4.46 -2.35
CA ARG A 178 14.02 -4.48 -2.97
C ARG A 178 13.95 -4.06 -4.43
N GLY A 179 12.99 -4.59 -5.19
CA GLY A 179 12.76 -4.21 -6.59
C GLY A 179 12.43 -2.73 -6.76
N LEU A 180 11.63 -2.15 -5.86
CA LEU A 180 11.30 -0.72 -5.84
C LEU A 180 12.55 0.14 -5.59
N ILE A 181 13.34 -0.21 -4.57
CA ILE A 181 14.59 0.48 -4.24
C ILE A 181 15.56 0.42 -5.43
N ASP A 182 15.81 -0.78 -5.99
CA ASP A 182 16.72 -0.97 -7.12
C ASP A 182 16.22 -0.27 -8.39
N SER A 183 14.91 -0.22 -8.61
CA SER A 183 14.32 0.50 -9.74
C SER A 183 14.53 2.01 -9.63
N ILE A 184 14.31 2.57 -8.44
CA ILE A 184 14.48 4.00 -8.18
C ILE A 184 15.97 4.39 -8.20
N ASP A 185 16.85 3.59 -7.60
CA ASP A 185 18.29 3.85 -7.58
C ASP A 185 18.89 3.89 -8.99
N ARG A 186 18.51 2.94 -9.85
CA ARG A 186 18.90 2.95 -11.28
C ARG A 186 18.39 4.19 -12.02
N LYS A 187 17.30 4.77 -11.54
CA LYS A 187 16.65 5.96 -12.10
C LYS A 187 16.93 7.23 -11.31
N ARG A 188 17.91 7.25 -10.40
CA ARG A 188 18.20 8.41 -9.52
C ARG A 188 18.39 9.75 -10.22
N LYS A 189 18.68 9.77 -11.52
CA LYS A 189 18.76 11.01 -12.32
C LYS A 189 17.39 11.67 -12.58
N TYR A 190 16.31 10.94 -12.33
CA TYR A 190 14.93 11.33 -12.56
C TYR A 190 14.19 11.67 -11.25
N PHE A 191 14.77 11.33 -10.10
CA PHE A 191 14.16 11.45 -8.77
C PHE A 191 15.14 12.16 -7.84
N SER A 192 14.69 13.09 -7.00
CA SER A 192 15.57 13.76 -6.03
C SER A 192 15.36 13.23 -4.63
N ALA A 193 14.12 13.23 -4.13
CA ALA A 193 13.80 12.81 -2.77
C ALA A 193 13.39 11.32 -2.67
N SER A 194 12.79 10.76 -3.73
CA SER A 194 12.21 9.40 -3.68
C SER A 194 13.16 8.27 -3.28
N PRO A 195 14.45 8.23 -3.68
CA PRO A 195 15.31 7.10 -3.32
C PRO A 195 15.40 6.91 -1.80
N GLN A 196 15.61 7.99 -1.06
CA GLN A 196 15.70 7.95 0.40
C GLN A 196 14.32 7.71 1.03
N ILE A 197 13.27 8.36 0.53
CA ILE A 197 11.94 8.20 1.10
C ILE A 197 11.42 6.77 0.90
N VAL A 198 11.62 6.14 -0.26
CA VAL A 198 11.19 4.76 -0.47
C VAL A 198 11.95 3.78 0.43
N ARG A 199 13.24 4.01 0.68
CA ARG A 199 14.01 3.25 1.69
C ARG A 199 13.46 3.45 3.10
N GLU A 200 13.08 4.68 3.46
CA GLU A 200 12.47 5.00 4.75
C GLU A 200 11.10 4.30 4.93
N ILE A 201 10.26 4.28 3.90
CA ILE A 201 8.97 3.57 3.91
C ILE A 201 9.18 2.06 4.00
N ALA A 202 10.08 1.51 3.17
CA ALA A 202 10.43 0.09 3.21
C ALA A 202 10.94 -0.32 4.60
N THR A 203 11.74 0.54 5.25
CA THR A 203 12.24 0.28 6.60
C THR A 203 11.12 0.19 7.62
N LEU A 204 10.14 1.10 7.57
CA LEU A 204 8.98 1.08 8.46
C LEU A 204 8.09 -0.15 8.21
N ASP A 205 7.82 -0.50 6.95
CA ASP A 205 7.02 -1.67 6.57
C ASP A 205 7.73 -2.97 7.00
N ILE A 206 9.03 -3.12 6.69
CA ILE A 206 9.82 -4.29 7.08
C ILE A 206 9.96 -4.40 8.60
N ALA A 207 9.99 -3.29 9.35
CA ALA A 207 9.95 -3.33 10.81
C ALA A 207 8.63 -3.89 11.35
N GLN A 208 7.48 -3.55 10.71
CA GLN A 208 6.20 -4.18 11.03
C GLN A 208 6.21 -5.68 10.74
N LEU A 209 6.72 -6.07 9.57
CA LEU A 209 6.88 -7.48 9.18
C LEU A 209 7.78 -8.25 10.14
N SER A 210 8.85 -7.61 10.64
CA SER A 210 9.74 -8.18 11.65
C SER A 210 8.98 -8.49 12.95
N ALA A 211 8.18 -7.56 13.43
CA ALA A 211 7.38 -7.76 14.64
C ALA A 211 6.29 -8.83 14.44
N LEU A 212 5.60 -8.80 13.30
CA LEU A 212 4.57 -9.76 12.94
C LEU A 212 5.14 -11.18 12.83
N SER A 213 6.31 -11.34 12.20
CA SER A 213 6.95 -12.65 12.03
C SER A 213 7.40 -13.27 13.37
N LYS A 214 7.81 -12.45 14.36
CA LYS A 214 8.05 -12.92 15.73
C LYS A 214 6.78 -13.45 16.39
N GLN A 215 5.69 -12.70 16.29
CA GLN A 215 4.40 -13.08 16.85
C GLN A 215 3.88 -14.40 16.25
N LEU A 216 4.06 -14.58 14.95
CA LEU A 216 3.56 -15.75 14.21
C LEU A 216 4.53 -16.94 14.25
N GLY A 217 5.66 -16.84 14.96
CA GLY A 217 6.62 -17.94 15.09
C GLY A 217 7.39 -18.28 13.81
N VAL A 218 7.49 -17.32 12.87
CA VAL A 218 8.19 -17.47 11.58
C VAL A 218 9.38 -16.51 11.43
N TYR A 219 9.92 -16.03 12.55
CA TYR A 219 11.02 -15.07 12.55
C TYR A 219 12.29 -15.57 11.86
N GLU A 220 12.59 -16.87 11.96
CA GLU A 220 13.71 -17.47 11.22
C GLU A 220 13.56 -17.34 9.70
N VAL A 221 12.32 -17.44 9.19
CA VAL A 221 12.03 -17.22 7.77
C VAL A 221 12.27 -15.76 7.41
N PHE A 222 11.80 -14.83 8.23
CA PHE A 222 12.04 -13.40 8.04
C PHE A 222 13.54 -13.08 7.98
N LYS A 223 14.35 -13.59 8.92
CA LYS A 223 15.81 -13.39 8.91
C LYS A 223 16.45 -13.96 7.64
N SER A 224 16.08 -15.17 7.25
CA SER A 224 16.60 -15.83 6.05
C SER A 224 16.29 -15.02 4.79
N VAL A 225 15.04 -14.56 4.63
CA VAL A 225 14.62 -13.72 3.51
C VAL A 225 15.37 -12.39 3.49
N LEU A 226 15.54 -11.72 4.64
CA LEU A 226 16.31 -10.47 4.67
C LEU A 226 17.79 -10.67 4.32
N LYS A 227 18.38 -11.78 4.76
CA LYS A 227 19.76 -12.12 4.40
C LYS A 227 19.89 -12.42 2.91
N ASP A 228 18.93 -13.12 2.31
CA ASP A 228 18.92 -13.42 0.87
C ASP A 228 18.68 -12.16 0.01
N VAL A 229 17.70 -11.33 0.38
CA VAL A 229 17.22 -10.23 -0.48
C VAL A 229 18.02 -8.94 -0.28
N PHE A 230 18.48 -8.68 0.94
CA PHE A 230 19.18 -7.44 1.30
C PHE A 230 20.61 -7.67 1.81
N GLU A 231 21.12 -8.91 1.79
CA GLU A 231 22.42 -9.28 2.37
C GLU A 231 22.53 -8.85 3.85
N CYS A 232 21.38 -8.88 4.53
CA CYS A 232 21.14 -8.24 5.80
C CYS A 232 21.11 -9.26 6.95
N ASP A 233 22.15 -9.28 7.78
CA ASP A 233 22.13 -10.05 9.01
C ASP A 233 21.59 -9.21 10.17
N VAL A 234 20.29 -9.29 10.41
CA VAL A 234 19.59 -8.51 11.46
C VAL A 234 19.95 -8.93 12.89
N GLU A 235 20.72 -10.01 13.08
CA GLU A 235 21.29 -10.34 14.40
C GLU A 235 22.56 -9.53 14.68
N GLN A 236 23.27 -9.14 13.63
CA GLN A 236 24.54 -8.41 13.72
C GLN A 236 24.37 -6.91 13.45
N GLN A 237 23.36 -6.51 12.69
CA GLN A 237 23.17 -5.15 12.22
C GLN A 237 21.72 -4.69 12.43
N ARG A 238 21.52 -3.39 12.67
CA ARG A 238 20.18 -2.80 12.70
C ARG A 238 19.60 -2.76 11.29
N LEU A 239 18.29 -3.02 11.17
CA LEU A 239 17.55 -2.96 9.90
C LEU A 239 17.74 -1.61 9.18
N THR A 240 17.72 -0.52 9.94
CA THR A 240 17.89 0.84 9.42
C THR A 240 19.26 1.04 8.79
N THR A 241 20.34 0.52 9.42
CA THR A 241 21.69 0.54 8.85
C THR A 241 21.76 -0.24 7.55
N CYS A 242 21.16 -1.42 7.53
CA CYS A 242 21.13 -2.33 6.39
C CYS A 242 20.41 -1.73 5.17
N LEU A 243 19.32 -0.98 5.39
CA LEU A 243 18.58 -0.30 4.32
C LEU A 243 19.15 1.09 3.97
N GLY A 244 20.21 1.54 4.66
CA GLY A 244 20.83 2.85 4.45
C GLY A 244 19.99 4.02 4.97
N VAL A 245 19.19 3.80 6.01
CA VAL A 245 18.33 4.81 6.64
C VAL A 245 18.96 5.31 7.94
N TYR A 246 19.32 6.60 7.95
CA TYR A 246 20.00 7.24 9.08
C TYR A 246 19.15 8.33 9.77
N ARG A 247 17.98 8.66 9.22
CA ARG A 247 17.10 9.67 9.81
C ARG A 247 16.60 9.18 11.16
N GLN A 248 17.08 9.79 12.24
CA GLN A 248 16.83 9.35 13.62
C GLN A 248 15.33 9.14 13.91
N ARG A 249 14.47 10.06 13.44
CA ARG A 249 13.02 9.94 13.62
C ARG A 249 12.43 8.66 13.00
N ILE A 250 12.96 8.19 11.87
CA ILE A 250 12.50 6.95 11.22
C ILE A 250 12.99 5.73 11.98
N VAL A 251 14.23 5.78 12.49
CA VAL A 251 14.79 4.73 13.36
C VAL A 251 13.94 4.58 14.63
N GLU A 252 13.66 5.69 15.33
CA GLU A 252 12.84 5.69 16.54
C GLU A 252 11.40 5.24 16.26
N SER A 253 10.83 5.66 15.14
CA SER A 253 9.50 5.23 14.72
C SER A 253 9.45 3.73 14.36
N SER A 254 10.47 3.19 13.68
CA SER A 254 10.51 1.75 13.37
C SER A 254 10.55 0.91 14.64
N ASP A 255 11.36 1.32 15.62
CA ASP A 255 11.46 0.63 16.91
C ASP A 255 10.14 0.72 17.68
N ARG A 256 9.51 1.90 17.72
CA ARG A 256 8.19 2.07 18.36
C ARG A 256 7.12 1.21 17.71
N ILE A 257 7.02 1.25 16.38
CA ILE A 257 6.03 0.46 15.63
C ILE A 257 6.24 -1.03 15.90
N ALA A 258 7.47 -1.54 15.80
CA ALA A 258 7.77 -2.94 16.05
C ALA A 258 7.36 -3.40 17.47
N ASN A 259 7.54 -2.53 18.47
CA ASN A 259 7.13 -2.80 19.85
C ASN A 259 5.61 -2.75 20.07
N THR A 260 4.87 -1.95 19.28
CA THR A 260 3.41 -1.81 19.39
C THR A 260 2.65 -2.93 18.69
N VAL A 261 3.15 -3.47 17.57
CA VAL A 261 2.47 -4.50 16.76
C VAL A 261 1.98 -5.68 17.61
N PHE A 262 2.77 -6.11 18.61
CA PHE A 262 2.43 -7.24 19.47
C PHE A 262 1.15 -7.02 20.30
N ARG A 263 0.90 -5.78 20.75
CA ARG A 263 -0.19 -5.46 21.67
C ARG A 263 -1.40 -4.90 20.94
N GLU A 264 -1.15 -4.03 19.97
CA GLU A 264 -2.17 -3.19 19.34
C GLU A 264 -1.84 -3.03 17.84
N PRO A 265 -2.10 -4.05 17.00
CA PRO A 265 -1.71 -4.06 15.59
C PRO A 265 -2.38 -2.95 14.77
N GLU A 266 -3.65 -2.61 15.07
CA GLU A 266 -4.35 -1.48 14.45
C GLU A 266 -3.69 -0.15 14.80
N ARG A 267 -3.28 0.03 16.06
CA ARG A 267 -2.53 1.22 16.48
C ARG A 267 -1.16 1.28 15.81
N ALA A 268 -0.46 0.16 15.70
CA ALA A 268 0.82 0.11 14.99
C ALA A 268 0.65 0.48 13.50
N THR A 269 -0.47 0.10 12.87
CA THR A 269 -0.82 0.52 11.52
C THR A 269 -1.05 2.03 11.46
N LEU A 270 -1.85 2.60 12.36
CA LEU A 270 -2.06 4.05 12.41
C LEU A 270 -0.77 4.84 12.71
N MET A 271 0.12 4.32 13.57
CA MET A 271 1.44 4.92 13.83
C MET A 271 2.32 4.92 12.58
N PHE A 272 2.30 3.85 11.80
CA PHE A 272 2.98 3.82 10.50
C PHE A 272 2.41 4.87 9.55
N ILE A 273 1.08 4.96 9.46
CA ILE A 273 0.42 5.92 8.56
C ILE A 273 0.73 7.35 9.01
N ASP A 274 0.79 7.61 10.31
CA ASP A 274 1.17 8.90 10.89
C ASP A 274 2.56 9.32 10.45
N VAL A 275 3.57 8.46 10.63
CA VAL A 275 4.93 8.75 10.18
C VAL A 275 4.97 8.95 8.67
N LEU A 276 4.26 8.13 7.91
CA LEU A 276 4.20 8.28 6.46
C LEU A 276 3.61 9.64 6.06
N VAL A 277 2.43 10.00 6.58
CA VAL A 277 1.67 11.19 6.20
C VAL A 277 2.35 12.46 6.68
N ASN A 278 2.87 12.47 7.91
CA ASN A 278 3.42 13.68 8.52
C ASN A 278 4.93 13.85 8.29
N ASP A 279 5.68 12.76 8.07
CA ASP A 279 7.16 12.81 8.06
C ASP A 279 7.81 12.42 6.74
N LEU A 280 7.09 11.73 5.84
CA LEU A 280 7.66 11.22 4.59
C LEU A 280 7.00 11.86 3.37
N ILE A 281 5.67 11.84 3.32
CA ILE A 281 4.87 12.43 2.24
C ILE A 281 5.22 13.91 1.96
N PRO A 282 5.44 14.78 2.97
CA PRO A 282 5.78 16.18 2.70
C PRO A 282 7.09 16.36 1.93
N PHE A 283 8.06 15.45 2.10
CA PHE A 283 9.35 15.49 1.39
C PHE A 283 9.23 15.05 -0.07
N LEU A 284 8.23 14.22 -0.40
CA LEU A 284 7.93 13.87 -1.80
C LEU A 284 7.20 15.00 -2.54
N ARG A 285 6.60 15.95 -1.80
CA ARG A 285 5.83 17.06 -2.34
C ARG A 285 6.69 18.30 -2.66
N VAL A 286 8.00 18.24 -2.38
CA VAL A 286 8.92 19.38 -2.56
C VAL A 286 8.86 19.87 -4.02
N PRO A 287 8.82 21.20 -4.28
CA PRO A 287 8.31 21.75 -5.54
C PRO A 287 9.16 21.52 -6.82
N GLY A 288 10.20 20.69 -6.76
CA GLY A 288 11.24 20.61 -7.80
C GLY A 288 11.17 19.40 -8.73
N ASP A 289 10.71 18.23 -8.25
CA ASP A 289 11.00 16.97 -8.95
C ASP A 289 9.77 16.19 -9.35
N ASN A 290 9.56 16.26 -10.65
CA ASN A 290 8.38 15.83 -11.37
C ASN A 290 8.00 14.34 -11.23
N LEU A 291 8.96 13.48 -10.87
CA LEU A 291 8.72 12.04 -10.71
C LEU A 291 8.65 11.60 -9.26
N ASP A 292 9.14 12.41 -8.31
CA ASP A 292 8.82 12.22 -6.88
C ASP A 292 7.31 12.36 -6.65
N LEU A 293 6.65 13.19 -7.46
CA LEU A 293 5.20 13.30 -7.52
C LEU A 293 4.50 11.98 -7.84
N LEU A 294 5.05 11.12 -8.72
CA LEU A 294 4.45 9.82 -9.03
C LEU A 294 4.42 8.93 -7.79
N VAL A 295 5.56 8.84 -7.09
CA VAL A 295 5.70 8.07 -5.85
C VAL A 295 4.75 8.62 -4.79
N TYR A 296 4.70 9.95 -4.64
CA TYR A 296 3.74 10.62 -3.77
C TYR A 296 2.29 10.23 -4.08
N VAL A 297 1.86 10.35 -5.35
CA VAL A 297 0.45 10.10 -5.72
C VAL A 297 0.10 8.64 -5.49
N LEU A 298 0.95 7.69 -5.91
CA LEU A 298 0.70 6.26 -5.74
C LEU A 298 0.54 5.91 -4.26
N ILE A 299 1.45 6.39 -3.41
CA ILE A 299 1.42 6.15 -1.97
C ILE A 299 0.19 6.83 -1.36
N ALA A 300 -0.02 8.11 -1.63
CA ALA A 300 -1.15 8.87 -1.09
C ALA A 300 -2.48 8.18 -1.41
N LYS A 301 -2.70 7.71 -2.63
CA LYS A 301 -3.94 7.03 -3.02
C LYS A 301 -4.17 5.70 -2.29
N VAL A 302 -3.12 4.93 -1.99
CA VAL A 302 -3.24 3.71 -1.20
C VAL A 302 -3.66 4.02 0.23
N TYR A 303 -3.06 5.02 0.86
CA TYR A 303 -3.36 5.36 2.26
C TYR A 303 -4.63 6.20 2.42
N GLU A 304 -5.04 6.92 1.38
CA GLU A 304 -6.33 7.59 1.30
C GLU A 304 -7.48 6.60 1.48
N LEU A 305 -7.48 5.48 0.75
CA LEU A 305 -8.47 4.43 0.92
C LEU A 305 -8.52 3.90 2.37
N ARG A 306 -7.35 3.56 2.92
CA ARG A 306 -7.24 3.00 4.27
C ARG A 306 -7.79 3.97 5.32
N LEU A 307 -7.41 5.24 5.25
CA LEU A 307 -7.88 6.26 6.19
C LEU A 307 -9.37 6.59 6.02
N LEU A 308 -9.88 6.66 4.78
CA LEU A 308 -11.31 6.86 4.53
C LEU A 308 -12.13 5.74 5.16
N ARG A 309 -11.69 4.48 5.04
CA ARG A 309 -12.35 3.35 5.69
C ARG A 309 -12.38 3.50 7.21
N TYR A 310 -11.26 3.85 7.84
CA TYR A 310 -11.23 4.11 9.29
C TYR A 310 -12.18 5.24 9.70
N ALA A 311 -12.16 6.36 8.96
CA ALA A 311 -13.03 7.51 9.21
C ALA A 311 -14.51 7.13 9.12
N PHE A 312 -14.91 6.40 8.07
CA PHE A 312 -16.27 5.92 7.89
C PHE A 312 -16.72 5.02 9.04
N MET A 313 -15.88 4.07 9.46
CA MET A 313 -16.20 3.17 10.58
C MET A 313 -16.36 3.90 11.91
N ILE A 314 -15.62 4.99 12.15
CA ILE A 314 -15.82 5.86 13.32
C ILE A 314 -17.21 6.51 13.25
N CYS A 315 -17.55 7.08 12.09
CA CYS A 315 -18.82 7.77 11.93
C CYS A 315 -20.04 6.85 11.96
N LEU A 316 -19.96 5.68 11.35
CA LEU A 316 -21.03 4.69 11.39
C LEU A 316 -21.34 4.26 12.83
N ARG A 317 -20.31 3.95 13.62
CA ARG A 317 -20.46 3.58 15.04
C ARG A 317 -21.12 4.68 15.88
N ARG A 318 -20.82 5.94 15.59
CA ARG A 318 -21.45 7.10 16.28
C ARG A 318 -22.90 7.30 15.87
N ALA A 319 -23.25 7.03 14.62
CA ALA A 319 -24.62 7.14 14.11
C ALA A 319 -25.56 6.01 14.60
N GLU A 320 -24.99 4.96 15.19
CA GLU A 320 -25.73 3.83 15.79
C GLU A 320 -25.97 4.00 17.31
N GLN A 321 -25.33 4.99 17.95
CA GLN A 321 -25.51 5.37 19.36
C GLN A 321 -26.62 6.41 19.52
#